data_AF-A0A3S3QNC6-F1
#
_entry.id   AF-A0A3S3QNC6-F1
#
_cell.length_a   1.000
_cell.length_b   1.000
_cell.length_c   1.000
_cell.angle_alpha   90.00
_cell.angle_beta   90.00
_cell.angle_gamma   90.00
#
_symmetry.space_group_name_H-M   'P 1'
#
loop_
_entity.id
_entity.type
_entity.pdbx_description
1 polymer ?
#
loop_
_entity_poly.entity_id
_entity_poly.type
_entity_poly.pdbx_seq_one_letter_code
_entity_poly.pdbx_strand_id
1 'polypeptide(L)'
;MASECVGKSVWPELLGVAGEVAKRTIEEENSLVTAQIVKEGSIITADFRCDRVRVWVDESTGIVTRVPRIGKSVWPELLGVAGEVAKRTIEEENPLVTAQIVTEGSSIILDVRCDRVWVWVDETGIVTRVPMIGKSVWPELLGVDGEVAKSTIEEENSLVTAQIVTEGTIVTQDFRCDRVWVWVDETGIVTRVPQIG
;
A
#
# COMPACT_ATOMS: atom_id res chain seq x y z
N MET A 1 -3.52 -11.85 1.73
CA MET A 1 -2.11 -11.52 1.52
C MET A 1 -1.94 -11.78 0.04
N ALA A 2 -2.23 -10.81 -0.81
CA ALA A 2 -1.28 -9.76 -1.07
C ALA A 2 -1.92 -8.56 -1.78
N SER A 3 -2.04 -7.44 -1.07
CA SER A 3 -1.61 -6.12 -1.58
C SER A 3 -0.06 -6.03 -1.66
N GLU A 4 0.60 -7.17 -1.78
CA GLU A 4 2.04 -7.37 -1.70
C GLU A 4 2.53 -7.82 -3.08
N CYS A 5 3.37 -6.99 -3.68
CA CYS A 5 4.13 -7.41 -4.83
C CYS A 5 4.88 -8.70 -4.48
N VAL A 6 4.80 -9.71 -5.36
CA VAL A 6 5.30 -11.06 -5.09
C VAL A 6 6.79 -11.02 -4.76
N GLY A 7 7.18 -11.69 -3.68
CA GLY A 7 8.56 -11.75 -3.21
C GLY A 7 8.90 -10.64 -2.20
N LYS A 8 10.20 -10.47 -1.92
CA LYS A 8 10.68 -9.42 -1.03
C LYS A 8 10.35 -8.05 -1.62
N SER A 9 9.78 -7.15 -0.82
CA SER A 9 9.24 -5.86 -1.28
C SER A 9 9.88 -4.63 -0.63
N VAL A 10 10.74 -4.84 0.36
CA VAL A 10 11.45 -3.79 1.12
C VAL A 10 12.87 -4.28 1.45
N TRP A 11 13.87 -3.40 1.34
CA TRP A 11 15.29 -3.69 1.59
C TRP A 11 15.92 -2.71 2.58
N PRO A 12 15.60 -2.77 3.89
CA PRO A 12 16.14 -1.84 4.87
C PRO A 12 17.68 -1.87 4.98
N GLU A 13 18.29 -3.02 4.76
CA GLU A 13 19.74 -3.25 4.82
C GLU A 13 20.52 -2.53 3.71
N LEU A 14 19.84 -2.07 2.67
CA LEU A 14 20.47 -1.35 1.55
C LEU A 14 20.58 0.16 1.81
N LEU A 15 20.06 0.67 2.93
CA LEU A 15 20.23 2.06 3.32
C LEU A 15 21.71 2.34 3.62
N GLY A 16 22.28 3.38 3.00
CA GLY A 16 23.70 3.70 3.13
C GLY A 16 24.64 2.85 2.27
N VAL A 17 24.12 1.94 1.45
CA VAL A 17 24.89 1.14 0.49
C VAL A 17 25.04 1.89 -0.83
N ALA A 18 26.04 1.56 -1.65
CA ALA A 18 26.18 2.12 -3.00
C ALA A 18 25.02 1.71 -3.91
N GLY A 19 24.46 2.64 -4.68
CA GLY A 19 23.28 2.40 -5.52
C GLY A 19 23.39 1.22 -6.49
N GLU A 20 24.56 1.02 -7.10
CA GLU A 20 24.83 -0.12 -8.01
C GLU A 20 24.84 -1.47 -7.30
N VAL A 21 25.27 -1.50 -6.03
CA VAL A 21 25.22 -2.70 -5.20
C VAL A 21 23.77 -2.98 -4.82
N ALA A 22 23.05 -1.95 -4.36
CA ALA A 22 21.64 -2.07 -4.00
C ALA A 22 20.77 -2.55 -5.17
N LYS A 23 20.97 -1.98 -6.37
CA LYS A 23 20.29 -2.41 -7.60
C LYS A 23 20.46 -3.91 -7.85
N ARG A 24 21.70 -4.40 -7.82
CA ARG A 24 22.00 -5.80 -8.07
C ARG A 24 21.37 -6.71 -7.03
N THR A 25 21.50 -6.37 -5.74
CA THR A 25 20.91 -7.15 -4.64
C THR A 25 19.39 -7.25 -4.76
N ILE A 26 18.71 -6.16 -5.13
CA ILE A 26 17.25 -6.15 -5.31
C ILE A 26 16.83 -7.10 -6.43
N GLU A 27 17.47 -7.01 -7.60
CA GLU A 27 17.14 -7.84 -8.77
C GLU A 27 17.51 -9.33 -8.54
N GLU A 28 18.51 -9.61 -7.70
CA GLU A 28 18.89 -10.97 -7.28
C GLU A 28 17.89 -11.57 -6.26
N GLU A 29 17.45 -10.78 -5.29
CA GLU A 29 16.55 -11.25 -4.23
C GLU A 29 15.08 -11.27 -4.65
N ASN A 30 14.70 -10.45 -5.63
CA ASN A 30 13.39 -10.49 -6.26
C ASN A 30 13.53 -10.35 -7.78
N SER A 31 13.64 -11.49 -8.47
CA SER A 31 13.76 -11.54 -9.93
C SER A 31 12.53 -11.05 -10.70
N LEU A 32 11.42 -10.72 -10.00
CA LEU A 32 10.20 -10.17 -10.59
C LEU A 32 10.24 -8.64 -10.69
N VAL A 33 11.27 -7.99 -10.14
CA VAL A 33 11.39 -6.53 -10.15
C VAL A 33 12.63 -6.06 -10.89
N THR A 34 12.53 -4.86 -11.45
CA THR A 34 13.64 -4.10 -12.03
C THR A 34 13.97 -2.93 -11.12
N ALA A 35 15.24 -2.81 -10.71
CA ALA A 35 15.70 -1.72 -9.87
C ALA A 35 16.27 -0.57 -10.72
N GLN A 36 15.79 0.63 -10.46
CA GLN A 36 16.18 1.86 -11.15
C GLN A 36 16.87 2.79 -10.17
N ILE A 37 18.12 3.15 -10.46
CA ILE A 37 18.85 4.15 -9.66
C ILE A 37 18.32 5.53 -10.05
N VAL A 38 17.92 6.30 -9.05
CA VAL A 38 17.33 7.64 -9.22
C VAL A 38 18.08 8.58 -8.30
N LYS A 39 18.57 9.71 -8.83
CA LYS A 39 19.20 10.73 -7.98
C LYS A 39 18.14 11.42 -7.14
N GLU A 40 18.47 11.71 -5.89
CA GLU A 40 17.64 12.51 -5.00
C GLU A 40 17.22 13.82 -5.67
N GLY A 41 15.93 14.15 -5.63
CA GLY A 41 15.36 15.33 -6.30
C GLY A 41 15.08 15.19 -7.81
N SER A 42 15.34 14.04 -8.43
CA SER A 42 15.00 13.81 -9.85
C SER A 42 13.48 13.73 -10.07
N ILE A 43 12.99 14.39 -11.12
CA ILE A 43 11.61 14.24 -11.60
C ILE A 43 11.51 12.94 -12.40
N ILE A 44 10.60 12.07 -11.99
CA ILE A 44 10.40 10.74 -12.57
C ILE A 44 8.91 10.50 -12.85
N THR A 45 8.60 9.57 -13.75
CA THR A 45 7.26 8.97 -13.76
C THR A 45 7.08 8.22 -12.45
N ALA A 46 5.93 8.34 -11.79
CA ALA A 46 5.76 7.86 -10.42
C ALA A 46 4.69 6.75 -10.29
N ASP A 47 4.33 6.13 -11.41
CA ASP A 47 3.38 5.02 -11.48
C ASP A 47 3.71 3.84 -10.53
N PHE A 48 2.70 3.34 -9.81
CA PHE A 48 2.82 2.14 -8.99
C PHE A 48 3.03 0.92 -9.88
N ARG A 49 4.13 0.20 -9.63
CA ARG A 49 4.56 -0.94 -10.44
C ARG A 49 5.17 -2.00 -9.54
N CYS A 50 4.50 -3.14 -9.47
CA CYS A 50 5.01 -4.27 -8.68
C CYS A 50 6.31 -4.86 -9.24
N ASP A 51 6.64 -4.55 -10.50
CA ASP A 51 7.86 -4.96 -11.17
C ASP A 51 8.96 -3.88 -11.10
N ARG A 52 8.82 -2.85 -10.25
CA ARG A 52 9.81 -1.76 -10.17
C ARG A 52 10.14 -1.32 -8.75
N VAL A 53 11.44 -1.21 -8.50
CA VAL A 53 12.00 -0.60 -7.29
C VAL A 53 12.81 0.63 -7.68
N ARG A 54 12.63 1.73 -6.93
CA ARG A 54 13.47 2.92 -7.09
C ARG A 54 14.52 2.96 -5.99
N VAL A 55 15.77 3.03 -6.41
CA VAL A 55 16.95 3.12 -5.56
C VAL A 55 17.37 4.59 -5.55
N TRP A 56 16.89 5.32 -4.55
CA TRP A 56 17.20 6.75 -4.39
C TRP A 56 18.61 6.91 -3.86
N VAL A 57 19.44 7.66 -4.57
CA VAL A 57 20.83 7.90 -4.21
C VAL A 57 21.13 9.38 -4.09
N ASP A 58 22.01 9.72 -3.15
CA ASP A 58 22.60 11.05 -3.07
C ASP A 58 23.39 11.34 -4.36
N GLU A 59 23.19 12.53 -4.93
CA GLU A 59 23.76 12.88 -6.23
C GLU A 59 25.30 12.91 -6.21
N SER A 60 25.89 13.29 -5.07
CA SER A 60 27.33 13.49 -4.96
C SER A 60 28.10 12.21 -4.63
N THR A 61 27.50 11.32 -3.84
CA THR A 61 28.14 10.12 -3.32
C THR A 61 27.65 8.83 -3.97
N GLY A 62 26.46 8.84 -4.60
CA GLY A 62 25.82 7.64 -5.14
C GLY A 62 25.35 6.65 -4.05
N ILE A 63 25.27 7.10 -2.80
CA ILE A 63 24.85 6.30 -1.65
C ILE A 63 23.34 6.32 -1.53
N VAL A 64 22.74 5.17 -1.23
CA VAL A 64 21.30 5.03 -1.04
C VAL A 64 20.82 5.85 0.15
N THR A 65 19.93 6.80 -0.10
CA THR A 65 19.38 7.75 0.86
C THR A 65 18.05 7.31 1.45
N ARG A 66 17.32 6.44 0.75
CA ARG A 66 16.00 5.94 1.16
C ARG A 66 15.97 4.42 1.08
N VAL A 67 15.28 3.78 2.03
CA VAL A 67 15.06 2.32 1.98
C VAL A 67 14.34 1.96 0.67
N PRO A 68 14.93 1.11 -0.20
CA PRO A 68 14.28 0.69 -1.44
C PRO A 68 12.99 -0.10 -1.16
N ARG A 69 11.94 0.22 -1.93
CA ARG A 69 10.61 -0.39 -1.82
C ARG A 69 9.97 -0.58 -3.19
N ILE A 70 9.18 -1.63 -3.35
CA ILE A 70 8.28 -1.78 -4.50
C ILE A 70 7.03 -0.92 -4.26
N GLY A 71 6.75 0.04 -5.15
CA GLY A 71 5.50 0.83 -5.21
C GLY A 71 5.07 1.58 -3.92
N LYS A 72 5.03 2.91 -3.94
CA LYS A 72 4.69 3.69 -2.72
C LYS A 72 3.18 3.70 -2.46
N SER A 73 2.75 3.08 -1.36
CA SER A 73 1.34 2.95 -0.94
C SER A 73 1.02 3.54 0.44
N VAL A 74 2.04 3.98 1.18
CA VAL A 74 1.96 4.57 2.52
C VAL A 74 2.99 5.68 2.65
N TRP A 75 2.62 6.77 3.32
CA TRP A 75 3.45 7.98 3.49
C TRP A 75 3.59 8.39 4.97
N PRO A 76 4.30 7.61 5.81
CA PRO A 76 4.45 7.93 7.23
C PRO A 76 5.11 9.30 7.50
N GLU A 77 6.00 9.73 6.60
CA GLU A 77 6.70 11.02 6.67
C GLU A 77 5.79 12.24 6.47
N LEU A 78 4.56 12.04 5.99
CA LEU A 78 3.59 13.12 5.81
C LEU A 78 2.76 13.40 7.07
N LEU A 79 2.94 12.62 8.14
CA LEU A 79 2.29 12.90 9.42
C LEU A 79 2.80 14.23 9.99
N GLY A 80 1.88 15.14 10.36
CA GLY A 80 2.24 16.47 10.84
C GLY A 80 2.64 17.47 9.74
N VAL A 81 2.61 17.07 8.47
CA VAL A 81 2.81 17.96 7.32
C VAL A 81 1.50 18.66 6.95
N ALA A 82 1.55 19.81 6.30
CA ALA A 82 0.35 20.48 5.77
C ALA A 82 -0.35 19.60 4.72
N GLY A 83 -1.67 19.48 4.79
CA GLY A 83 -2.48 18.63 3.92
C GLY A 83 -2.29 18.89 2.42
N GLU A 84 -2.13 20.16 2.02
CA GLU A 84 -1.86 20.53 0.62
C GLU A 84 -0.46 20.09 0.14
N VAL A 85 0.51 20.09 1.05
CA VAL A 85 1.85 19.54 0.75
C VAL A 85 1.75 18.02 0.65
N ALA A 86 1.08 17.39 1.62
CA ALA A 86 0.90 15.94 1.62
C ALA A 86 0.16 15.44 0.37
N LYS A 87 -0.95 16.07 0.00
CA LYS A 87 -1.70 15.78 -1.23
C LYS A 87 -0.80 15.84 -2.46
N ARG A 88 -0.07 16.95 -2.63
CA ARG A 88 0.84 17.12 -3.76
C ARG A 88 1.91 16.04 -3.77
N THR A 89 2.56 15.78 -2.63
CA THR A 89 3.59 14.74 -2.52
C THR A 89 3.05 13.35 -2.84
N ILE A 90 1.84 13.00 -2.41
CA ILE A 90 1.21 11.71 -2.72
C ILE A 90 0.93 11.57 -4.21
N GLU A 91 0.31 12.58 -4.82
CA GLU A 91 -0.01 12.57 -6.25
C GLU A 91 1.27 12.64 -7.13
N GLU A 92 2.32 13.30 -6.64
CA GLU A 92 3.65 13.34 -7.27
C GLU A 92 4.40 12.01 -7.13
N GLU A 93 4.36 11.36 -5.98
CA GLU A 93 5.09 10.10 -5.72
C GLU A 93 4.31 8.86 -6.16
N ASN A 94 3.00 8.98 -6.40
CA ASN A 94 2.15 7.97 -7.01
C ASN A 94 1.00 8.58 -7.85
N PRO A 95 1.23 9.02 -9.10
CA PRO A 95 0.22 9.55 -10.02
C PRO A 95 -0.87 8.56 -10.45
N LEU A 96 -0.80 7.30 -10.04
CA LEU A 96 -1.94 6.38 -10.17
C LEU A 96 -2.97 6.55 -9.05
N VAL A 97 -2.68 7.39 -8.04
CA VAL A 97 -3.60 7.69 -6.96
C VAL A 97 -3.99 9.16 -6.96
N THR A 98 -5.24 9.42 -6.61
CA THR A 98 -5.79 10.75 -6.35
C THR A 98 -5.87 10.94 -4.85
N ALA A 99 -5.24 12.00 -4.33
CA ALA A 99 -5.27 12.31 -2.92
C ALA A 99 -6.38 13.34 -2.62
N GLN A 100 -7.20 13.04 -1.62
CA GLN A 100 -8.30 13.89 -1.21
C GLN A 100 -8.11 14.31 0.24
N ILE A 101 -8.07 15.62 0.46
CA ILE A 101 -7.96 16.21 1.80
C ILE A 101 -9.32 16.14 2.47
N VAL A 102 -9.34 15.64 3.70
CA VAL A 102 -10.56 15.44 4.49
C VAL A 102 -10.30 15.92 5.90
N THR A 103 -11.18 16.76 6.43
CA THR A 103 -11.10 17.20 7.82
C THR A 103 -11.50 16.07 8.76
N GLU A 104 -10.76 15.88 9.84
CA GLU A 104 -11.04 14.88 10.87
C GLU A 104 -12.50 14.95 11.35
N GLY A 105 -13.15 13.79 11.51
CA GLY A 105 -14.57 13.71 11.87
C GLY A 105 -15.56 13.91 10.70
N SER A 106 -15.09 14.27 9.50
CA SER A 106 -15.95 14.32 8.31
C SER A 106 -16.35 12.92 7.85
N SER A 107 -17.60 12.79 7.40
CA SER A 107 -18.07 11.57 6.74
C SER A 107 -17.53 11.51 5.31
N ILE A 108 -16.85 10.43 4.97
CA ILE A 108 -16.41 10.13 3.60
C ILE A 108 -17.26 9.01 3.00
N ILE A 109 -17.26 8.93 1.68
CA ILE A 109 -17.70 7.71 0.98
C ILE A 109 -16.70 6.58 1.30
N LEU A 110 -17.21 5.44 1.77
CA LEU A 110 -16.40 4.32 2.24
C LEU A 110 -15.90 3.41 1.11
N ASP A 111 -16.23 3.71 -0.15
CA ASP A 111 -15.82 2.94 -1.32
C ASP A 111 -14.29 2.80 -1.41
N VAL A 112 -13.76 1.59 -1.53
CA VAL A 112 -12.30 1.42 -1.60
C VAL A 112 -11.85 1.57 -3.04
N ARG A 113 -10.86 2.42 -3.20
CA ARG A 113 -10.26 2.78 -4.46
C ARG A 113 -8.75 2.60 -4.34
N CYS A 114 -8.22 1.64 -5.10
CA CYS A 114 -6.77 1.42 -5.23
C CYS A 114 -6.05 2.63 -5.85
N ASP A 115 -6.82 3.58 -6.37
CA ASP A 115 -6.38 4.88 -6.90
C ASP A 115 -6.74 6.03 -5.96
N ARG A 116 -7.05 5.82 -4.67
CA ARG A 116 -7.41 6.91 -3.74
C ARG A 116 -6.67 6.86 -2.42
N VAL A 117 -6.21 8.04 -2.00
CA VAL A 117 -5.61 8.27 -0.69
C VAL A 117 -6.41 9.34 0.05
N TRP A 118 -6.82 9.03 1.28
CA TRP A 118 -7.42 10.01 2.18
C TRP A 118 -6.33 10.71 2.98
N VAL A 119 -6.23 12.04 2.85
CA VAL A 119 -5.33 12.91 3.60
C VAL A 119 -6.14 13.54 4.73
N TRP A 120 -6.15 12.88 5.88
CA TRP A 120 -6.88 13.36 7.06
C TRP A 120 -6.14 14.52 7.70
N VAL A 121 -6.83 15.64 7.90
CA VAL A 121 -6.26 16.86 8.49
C VAL A 121 -7.08 17.38 9.66
N ASP A 122 -6.44 18.06 10.60
CA ASP A 122 -7.12 18.80 11.67
C ASP A 122 -7.73 20.13 11.16
N GLU A 123 -8.33 20.91 12.06
CA GLU A 123 -8.92 22.22 11.77
C GLU A 123 -7.89 23.24 11.21
N THR A 124 -6.60 23.01 11.46
CA THR A 124 -5.49 23.85 10.97
C THR A 124 -4.92 23.38 9.64
N GLY A 125 -5.43 22.26 9.11
CA GLY A 125 -4.98 21.67 7.85
C GLY A 125 -3.71 20.83 7.97
N ILE A 126 -3.35 20.38 9.18
CA ILE A 126 -2.19 19.53 9.42
C ILE A 126 -2.61 18.06 9.41
N VAL A 127 -1.82 17.20 8.75
CA VAL A 127 -2.11 15.78 8.60
C VAL A 127 -2.07 15.06 9.95
N THR A 128 -3.20 14.45 10.33
CA THR A 128 -3.44 13.78 11.61
C THR A 128 -3.24 12.27 11.55
N ARG A 129 -3.36 11.67 10.35
CA ARG A 129 -3.24 10.22 10.11
C ARG A 129 -2.28 9.97 8.97
N VAL A 130 -1.51 8.87 9.07
CA VAL A 130 -0.59 8.46 8.01
C VAL A 130 -1.38 8.21 6.71
N PRO A 131 -1.12 8.96 5.62
CA PRO A 131 -1.80 8.73 4.35
C PRO A 131 -1.46 7.35 3.79
N MET A 132 -2.48 6.63 3.34
CA MET A 132 -2.37 5.32 2.72
C MET A 132 -3.44 5.11 1.65
N ILE A 133 -3.15 4.25 0.69
CA ILE A 133 -4.09 3.87 -0.37
C ILE A 133 -5.18 2.95 0.20
N GLY A 134 -6.41 3.47 0.38
CA GLY A 134 -7.61 2.72 0.76
C GLY A 134 -7.57 1.95 2.11
N LYS A 135 -8.73 1.64 2.71
CA LYS A 135 -8.80 0.58 3.73
C LYS A 135 -8.75 -0.76 3.00
N SER A 136 -7.58 -1.41 3.04
CA SER A 136 -7.33 -2.67 2.32
C SER A 136 -7.27 -3.89 3.25
N VAL A 137 -7.47 -3.69 4.54
CA VAL A 137 -7.36 -4.69 5.61
C VAL A 137 -8.42 -4.44 6.68
N TRP A 138 -8.97 -5.54 7.22
CA TRP A 138 -9.98 -5.55 8.29
C TRP A 138 -9.50 -6.38 9.49
N PRO A 139 -8.50 -5.91 10.25
CA PRO A 139 -7.97 -6.66 11.41
C PRO A 139 -9.05 -6.97 12.45
N GLU A 140 -10.05 -6.12 12.59
CA GLU A 140 -11.19 -6.27 13.50
C GLU A 140 -12.11 -7.45 13.18
N LEU A 141 -12.02 -8.00 11.95
CA LEU A 141 -12.83 -9.16 11.52
C LEU A 141 -12.16 -10.50 11.82
N LEU A 142 -10.94 -10.52 12.35
CA LEU A 142 -10.28 -11.76 12.77
C LEU A 142 -11.07 -12.40 13.93
N GLY A 143 -11.43 -13.68 13.78
CA GLY A 143 -12.22 -14.41 14.76
C GLY A 143 -13.73 -14.11 14.72
N VAL A 144 -14.19 -13.29 13.77
CA VAL A 144 -15.62 -13.06 13.52
C VAL A 144 -16.19 -14.17 12.63
N ASP A 145 -17.50 -14.36 12.66
CA ASP A 145 -18.20 -15.24 11.71
C ASP A 145 -17.99 -14.79 10.26
N GLY A 146 -17.75 -15.73 9.36
CA GLY A 146 -17.41 -15.46 7.96
C GLY A 146 -18.51 -14.71 7.17
N GLU A 147 -19.79 -14.99 7.43
CA GLU A 147 -20.90 -14.29 6.76
C GLU A 147 -21.08 -12.87 7.30
N VAL A 148 -20.87 -12.69 8.61
CA VAL A 148 -20.81 -11.35 9.20
C VAL A 148 -19.64 -10.57 8.61
N ALA A 149 -18.45 -11.16 8.56
CA ALA A 149 -17.27 -10.52 8.00
C ALA A 149 -17.47 -10.15 6.52
N LYS A 150 -18.00 -11.06 5.70
CA LYS A 150 -18.35 -10.80 4.31
C LYS A 150 -19.30 -9.61 4.19
N SER A 151 -20.39 -9.62 4.95
CA SER A 151 -21.40 -8.56 4.89
C SER A 151 -20.82 -7.21 5.32
N THR A 152 -20.03 -7.18 6.40
CA THR A 152 -19.35 -5.97 6.85
C THR A 152 -18.38 -5.44 5.79
N ILE A 153 -17.62 -6.30 5.13
CA ILE A 153 -16.69 -5.87 4.06
C ILE A 153 -17.44 -5.26 2.87
N GLU A 154 -18.52 -5.91 2.42
CA GLU A 154 -19.32 -5.44 1.27
C GLU A 154 -20.16 -4.20 1.63
N GLU A 155 -20.57 -4.04 2.89
CA GLU A 155 -21.26 -2.85 3.40
C GLU A 155 -20.31 -1.66 3.55
N GLU A 156 -19.15 -1.89 4.17
CA GLU A 156 -18.10 -0.87 4.26
C GLU A 156 -17.57 -0.51 2.87
N ASN A 157 -17.64 -1.43 1.90
CA ASN A 157 -17.21 -1.15 0.55
C ASN A 157 -17.98 -1.95 -0.51
N SER A 158 -18.95 -1.28 -1.14
CA SER A 158 -19.75 -1.86 -2.21
C SER A 158 -19.00 -2.09 -3.53
N LEU A 159 -17.74 -1.66 -3.65
CA LEU A 159 -16.90 -1.92 -4.82
C LEU A 159 -16.06 -3.21 -4.69
N VAL A 160 -16.03 -3.85 -3.52
CA VAL A 160 -15.39 -5.17 -3.36
C VAL A 160 -16.42 -6.28 -3.22
N THR A 161 -16.08 -7.44 -3.75
CA THR A 161 -16.80 -8.69 -3.56
C THR A 161 -16.02 -9.55 -2.57
N ALA A 162 -16.63 -9.84 -1.41
CA ALA A 162 -16.02 -10.70 -0.42
C ALA A 162 -16.45 -12.15 -0.67
N GLN A 163 -15.47 -13.05 -0.72
CA GLN A 163 -15.67 -14.47 -0.98
C GLN A 163 -15.16 -15.28 0.21
N ILE A 164 -16.06 -16.04 0.82
CA ILE A 164 -15.73 -16.93 1.94
C ILE A 164 -15.05 -18.17 1.37
N VAL A 165 -13.90 -18.51 1.95
CA VAL A 165 -13.05 -19.60 1.51
C VAL A 165 -12.58 -20.39 2.73
N THR A 166 -12.73 -21.71 2.69
CA THR A 166 -12.25 -22.58 3.76
C THR A 166 -10.72 -22.66 3.73
N GLU A 167 -10.10 -22.62 4.90
CA GLU A 167 -8.64 -22.74 5.07
C GLU A 167 -8.09 -23.95 4.30
N GLY A 168 -7.01 -23.74 3.54
CA GLY A 168 -6.39 -24.79 2.71
C GLY A 168 -6.96 -24.93 1.29
N THR A 169 -8.03 -24.24 0.95
CA THR A 169 -8.54 -24.18 -0.43
C THR A 169 -7.57 -23.44 -1.34
N ILE A 170 -7.31 -23.97 -2.53
CA ILE A 170 -6.50 -23.29 -3.54
C ILE A 170 -7.38 -22.27 -4.28
N VAL A 171 -7.08 -20.99 -4.10
CA VAL A 171 -7.70 -19.87 -4.84
C VAL A 171 -6.76 -19.37 -5.94
N THR A 172 -7.28 -18.54 -6.84
CA THR A 172 -6.44 -17.85 -7.82
C THR A 172 -5.49 -16.89 -7.11
N GLN A 173 -4.25 -16.83 -7.60
CA GLN A 173 -3.21 -15.96 -7.03
C GLN A 173 -3.11 -14.59 -7.73
N ASP A 174 -4.05 -14.29 -8.63
CA ASP A 174 -4.14 -12.97 -9.27
C ASP A 174 -4.53 -11.92 -8.23
N PHE A 175 -4.03 -10.69 -8.34
CA PHE A 175 -4.44 -9.61 -7.45
C PHE A 175 -5.64 -8.87 -8.03
N ARG A 176 -6.70 -8.69 -7.23
CA ARG A 176 -7.93 -7.99 -7.61
C ARG A 176 -8.35 -6.97 -6.56
N CYS A 177 -8.32 -5.70 -6.96
CA CYS A 177 -8.77 -4.56 -6.15
C CYS A 177 -10.26 -4.61 -5.76
N ASP A 178 -11.05 -5.41 -6.47
CA ASP A 178 -12.48 -5.61 -6.25
C ASP A 178 -12.78 -6.93 -5.52
N ARG A 179 -11.78 -7.62 -4.95
CA ARG A 179 -11.98 -8.91 -4.28
C ARG A 179 -11.37 -8.93 -2.90
N VAL A 180 -12.06 -9.58 -1.97
CA VAL A 180 -11.53 -9.92 -0.64
C VAL A 180 -11.77 -11.40 -0.38
N TRP A 181 -10.71 -12.14 -0.05
CA TRP A 181 -10.82 -13.51 0.45
C TRP A 181 -11.05 -13.50 1.96
N VAL A 182 -12.18 -14.06 2.40
CA VAL A 182 -12.54 -14.25 3.81
C VAL A 182 -12.22 -15.70 4.17
N TRP A 183 -11.03 -15.93 4.74
CA TRP A 183 -10.56 -17.28 5.10
C TRP A 183 -11.20 -17.72 6.41
N VAL A 184 -11.86 -18.88 6.40
CA VAL A 184 -12.56 -19.44 7.56
C VAL A 184 -12.12 -20.86 7.89
N ASP A 185 -12.25 -21.25 9.16
CA ASP A 185 -12.09 -22.64 9.59
C ASP A 185 -13.33 -23.49 9.30
N GLU A 186 -13.33 -24.76 9.74
CA GLU A 186 -14.45 -25.70 9.57
C GLU A 186 -15.73 -25.24 10.29
N THR A 187 -15.62 -24.31 11.25
CA THR A 187 -16.75 -23.74 11.99
C THR A 187 -17.27 -22.43 11.40
N GLY A 188 -16.63 -21.92 10.34
CA GLY A 188 -17.01 -20.68 9.68
C GLY A 188 -16.40 -19.43 10.31
N ILE A 189 -15.43 -19.57 11.23
CA ILE A 189 -14.79 -18.44 11.89
C ILE A 189 -13.58 -17.96 11.09
N VAL A 190 -13.44 -16.64 10.94
CA VAL A 190 -12.36 -16.00 10.19
C VAL A 190 -11.00 -16.28 10.85
N THR A 191 -10.13 -16.97 10.12
CA THR A 191 -8.79 -17.41 10.58
C THR A 191 -7.67 -16.46 10.19
N ARG A 192 -7.88 -15.63 9.16
CA ARG A 192 -6.91 -14.67 8.64
C ARG A 192 -7.55 -13.30 8.52
N VAL A 193 -6.78 -12.25 8.80
CA VAL A 193 -7.22 -10.87 8.62
C VAL A 193 -7.67 -10.69 7.16
N PRO A 194 -8.97 -10.40 6.91
CA PRO A 194 -9.47 -10.15 5.56
C PRO A 194 -8.75 -8.96 4.95
N GLN A 195 -8.41 -9.08 3.68
CA GLN A 195 -7.72 -8.03 2.96
C GLN A 195 -8.01 -8.11 1.47
N ILE A 196 -7.95 -6.95 0.80
CA ILE A 196 -8.15 -6.85 -0.64
C ILE A 196 -7.02 -7.60 -1.37
N GLY A 197 -7.40 -8.40 -2.37
CA GLY A 197 -6.48 -9.19 -3.18
C GLY A 197 -7.13 -10.34 -3.94
#